data_AF-A0A0A9T248-F1
#
_entry.id   AF-A0A0A9T248-F1
#
_cell.length_a   1.000
_cell.length_b   1.000
_cell.length_c   1.000
_cell.angle_alpha   90.00
_cell.angle_beta   90.00
_cell.angle_gamma   90.00
#
_symmetry.space_group_name_H-M   'P 1'
#
loop_
_entity.id
_entity.type
_entity.pdbx_description
1 polymer ?
#
loop_
_entity_poly.entity_id
_entity_poly.type
_entity_poly.pdbx_seq_one_letter_code
_entity_poly.pdbx_strand_id
1 'polypeptide(L)'
;MSTWPQYSGCSALKQTQSTSTSYESVPKTTASAPPQDSDIGDQQTCPICWSQAKNLAFLCGHQTCSDCGKNLKVCPLCQREISEKIKLY
;
A
#
# COMPACT_ATOMS: atom_id res chain seq x y z
N MET A 1 -6.53 26.47 39.28
CA MET A 1 -6.26 25.29 40.13
C MET A 1 -7.54 24.47 40.11
N SER A 2 -7.43 23.14 40.01
CA SER A 2 -8.55 22.18 40.14
C SER A 2 -9.46 22.05 38.92
N THR A 3 -9.87 20.89 38.41
CA THR A 3 -9.47 19.46 38.47
C THR A 3 -10.53 18.79 37.59
N TRP A 4 -10.17 18.08 36.54
CA TRP A 4 -11.14 17.31 35.76
C TRP A 4 -11.53 16.04 36.51
N PRO A 5 -12.83 15.73 36.71
CA PRO A 5 -13.28 14.45 37.24
C PRO A 5 -13.20 13.35 36.18
N GLN A 6 -12.71 12.20 36.63
CA GLN A 6 -12.49 10.98 35.87
C GLN A 6 -13.80 10.18 35.72
N TYR A 7 -13.97 9.55 34.54
CA TYR A 7 -14.76 8.35 34.18
C TYR A 7 -16.20 8.17 34.69
N SER A 8 -17.11 7.80 33.79
CA SER A 8 -18.03 6.65 33.90
C SER A 8 -19.26 6.77 33.01
N GLY A 9 -19.58 5.70 32.28
CA GLY A 9 -20.96 5.38 31.91
C GLY A 9 -21.31 5.54 30.43
N CYS A 10 -21.00 4.52 29.63
CA CYS A 10 -21.69 4.30 28.35
C CYS A 10 -23.00 3.56 28.62
N SER A 11 -24.15 4.15 28.27
CA SER A 11 -25.43 3.41 28.10
C SER A 11 -26.43 4.17 27.22
N ALA A 12 -26.59 3.62 26.01
CA ALA A 12 -27.85 3.31 25.32
C ALA A 12 -28.70 4.39 24.59
N LEU A 13 -28.71 4.23 23.24
CA LEU A 13 -29.85 4.30 22.29
C LEU A 13 -30.40 5.71 21.96
N LYS A 14 -30.73 6.13 20.72
CA LYS A 14 -31.00 5.45 19.43
C LYS A 14 -31.42 6.51 18.36
N GLN A 15 -31.07 6.25 17.08
CA GLN A 15 -31.72 6.68 15.81
C GLN A 15 -31.73 8.18 15.42
N THR A 16 -31.48 8.65 14.18
CA THR A 16 -31.93 8.24 12.82
C THR A 16 -30.96 8.82 11.74
N GLN A 17 -30.39 8.03 10.83
CA GLN A 17 -30.87 7.66 9.47
C GLN A 17 -30.57 8.70 8.37
N SER A 18 -29.67 8.37 7.43
CA SER A 18 -29.63 8.92 6.07
C SER A 18 -28.87 7.99 5.11
N THR A 19 -29.57 7.62 4.05
CA THR A 19 -29.12 7.16 2.72
C THR A 19 -28.53 5.74 2.56
N SER A 20 -29.46 4.83 2.29
CA SER A 20 -29.45 3.64 1.44
C SER A 20 -28.18 3.31 0.63
N THR A 21 -27.52 2.22 1.00
CA THR A 21 -27.24 1.08 0.11
C THR A 21 -27.23 -0.16 0.99
N SER A 22 -28.04 -1.15 0.64
CA SER A 22 -28.26 -2.38 1.42
C SER A 22 -26.98 -3.20 1.49
N TYR A 23 -26.20 -3.05 2.56
CA TYR A 23 -25.16 -4.00 2.91
C TYR A 23 -25.84 -5.18 3.60
N GLU A 24 -26.12 -6.23 2.83
CA GLU A 24 -26.44 -7.55 3.37
C GLU A 24 -25.20 -8.00 4.16
N SER A 25 -25.36 -8.10 5.48
CA SER A 25 -24.31 -8.49 6.41
C SER A 25 -24.23 -10.02 6.45
N VAL A 26 -23.25 -10.62 5.77
CA VAL A 26 -22.98 -12.06 5.90
C VAL A 26 -21.88 -12.28 6.95
N PRO A 27 -22.11 -13.13 7.98
CA PRO A 27 -21.21 -13.28 9.11
C PRO A 27 -19.94 -14.06 8.77
N LYS A 28 -18.81 -13.65 9.37
CA LYS A 28 -17.55 -14.40 9.41
C LYS A 28 -17.74 -15.68 10.25
N THR A 29 -17.83 -16.85 9.60
CA THR A 29 -17.48 -18.12 10.25
C THR A 29 -16.95 -19.15 9.24
N THR A 30 -15.87 -19.79 9.65
CA THR A 30 -15.37 -21.13 9.26
C THR A 30 -14.41 -21.25 8.07
N ALA A 31 -13.44 -22.13 8.30
CA ALA A 31 -12.18 -22.37 7.63
C ALA A 31 -12.26 -22.79 6.15
N SER A 32 -11.09 -22.65 5.51
CA SER A 32 -10.65 -23.21 4.22
C SER A 32 -11.17 -22.53 2.95
N ALA A 33 -10.44 -21.50 2.51
CA ALA A 33 -10.38 -21.03 1.12
C ALA A 33 -8.97 -20.42 0.88
N PRO A 34 -8.37 -20.56 -0.32
CA PRO A 34 -6.94 -20.32 -0.58
C PRO A 34 -6.53 -18.88 -0.26
N PRO A 35 -5.24 -18.61 0.06
CA PRO A 35 -4.76 -17.25 0.27
C PRO A 35 -5.26 -16.39 -0.87
N GLN A 36 -5.90 -15.28 -0.52
CA GLN A 36 -6.32 -14.28 -1.48
C GLN A 36 -5.04 -13.85 -2.21
N ASP A 37 -4.83 -14.39 -3.41
CA ASP A 37 -3.74 -14.04 -4.32
C ASP A 37 -4.05 -12.63 -4.80
N SER A 38 -3.75 -11.67 -3.94
CA SER A 38 -4.06 -10.28 -4.13
C SER A 38 -2.76 -9.53 -3.99
N ASP A 39 -2.29 -9.03 -5.14
CA ASP A 39 -1.50 -7.81 -5.20
C ASP A 39 -0.05 -7.88 -4.68
N ILE A 40 0.49 -9.06 -4.34
CA ILE A 40 1.90 -9.16 -3.95
C ILE A 40 2.83 -9.06 -5.19
N GLY A 41 2.31 -9.41 -6.38
CA GLY A 41 3.05 -9.36 -7.64
C GLY A 41 3.28 -7.94 -8.17
N ASP A 42 2.27 -7.07 -8.12
CA ASP A 42 2.32 -5.72 -8.68
C ASP A 42 3.33 -4.81 -7.96
N GLN A 43 3.50 -5.04 -6.66
CA GLN A 43 4.47 -4.32 -5.85
C GLN A 43 5.92 -4.61 -6.22
N GLN A 44 6.21 -5.67 -7.00
CA GLN A 44 7.55 -5.99 -7.48
C GLN A 44 7.76 -5.65 -8.97
N THR A 45 6.71 -5.25 -9.69
CA THR A 45 6.81 -4.94 -11.13
C THR A 45 7.38 -3.54 -11.38
N CYS A 46 8.19 -3.40 -12.42
CA CYS A 46 8.78 -2.14 -12.83
C CYS A 46 7.70 -1.13 -13.25
N PRO A 47 7.66 0.08 -12.65
CA PRO A 47 6.62 1.07 -12.95
C PRO A 47 6.76 1.73 -14.34
N ILE A 48 7.84 1.41 -15.07
CA ILE A 48 8.10 1.96 -16.41
C ILE A 48 7.55 1.04 -17.48
N CYS A 49 7.90 -0.25 -17.44
CA CYS A 49 7.50 -1.22 -18.47
C CYS A 49 6.38 -2.15 -18.06
N TRP A 50 6.00 -2.20 -16.78
CA TRP A 50 4.94 -3.08 -16.24
C TRP A 50 5.10 -4.56 -16.60
N SER A 51 6.31 -4.98 -16.98
CA SER A 51 6.58 -6.30 -17.59
C SER A 51 7.64 -7.11 -16.85
N GLN A 52 8.55 -6.45 -16.11
CA GLN A 52 9.71 -7.06 -15.49
C GLN A 52 9.81 -6.65 -14.03
N ALA A 53 10.38 -7.51 -13.18
CA ALA A 53 10.57 -7.20 -11.77
C ALA A 53 11.63 -6.09 -11.54
N LYS A 54 11.48 -5.38 -10.42
CA LYS A 54 12.38 -4.33 -9.95
C LYS A 54 13.68 -4.95 -9.42
N ASN A 55 14.67 -5.06 -10.30
CA ASN A 55 15.99 -5.63 -10.01
C ASN A 55 17.13 -4.60 -10.06
N LEU A 56 16.79 -3.31 -10.06
CA LEU A 56 17.75 -2.22 -10.08
C LEU A 56 17.28 -1.11 -9.15
N ALA A 57 18.11 -0.72 -8.20
CA ALA A 57 17.88 0.40 -7.30
C ALA A 57 18.81 1.57 -7.63
N PHE A 58 18.32 2.79 -7.44
CA PHE A 58 19.13 4.01 -7.48
C PHE A 58 19.46 4.46 -6.05
N LEU A 59 20.53 5.23 -5.87
CA LEU A 59 20.89 5.81 -4.55
C LEU A 59 19.80 6.72 -3.96
N CYS A 60 18.85 7.18 -4.77
CA CYS A 60 17.69 7.93 -4.28
C CYS A 60 16.64 7.06 -3.56
N GLY A 61 16.77 5.73 -3.60
CA GLY A 61 15.89 4.74 -2.96
C GLY A 61 14.83 4.13 -3.87
N HIS A 62 14.61 4.68 -5.08
CA HIS A 62 13.63 4.16 -6.03
C HIS A 62 14.21 3.05 -6.90
N GLN A 63 13.31 2.18 -7.41
CA GLN A 63 13.69 0.95 -8.08
C GLN A 63 12.95 0.77 -9.41
N THR A 64 13.62 0.14 -10.37
CA THR A 64 13.12 -0.22 -11.71
C THR A 64 13.66 -1.59 -12.13
N CYS A 65 13.22 -2.13 -13.26
CA CYS A 65 13.95 -3.25 -13.86
C CYS A 65 15.29 -2.78 -14.46
N SER A 66 16.22 -3.72 -14.67
CA SER A 66 17.55 -3.42 -15.23
C SER A 66 17.46 -2.82 -16.64
N ASP A 67 16.54 -3.29 -17.49
CA ASP A 67 16.40 -2.79 -18.86
C ASP A 67 15.90 -1.36 -18.96
N CYS A 68 14.92 -0.98 -18.14
CA CYS A 68 14.45 0.40 -18.10
C CYS A 68 15.47 1.31 -17.40
N GLY A 69 16.14 0.83 -16.37
CA GLY A 69 17.04 1.64 -15.53
C GLY A 69 18.45 1.87 -16.10
N LYS A 70 18.93 1.04 -17.03
CA LYS A 70 20.31 1.10 -17.55
C LYS A 70 20.69 2.45 -18.14
N ASN A 71 19.77 3.09 -18.87
CA ASN A 71 20.02 4.35 -19.59
C ASN A 71 19.48 5.60 -18.87
N LEU A 72 18.87 5.45 -17.69
CA LEU A 72 18.36 6.59 -16.94
C LEU A 72 19.52 7.39 -16.33
N LYS A 73 19.46 8.71 -16.51
CA LYS A 73 20.34 9.70 -15.86
C LYS A 73 19.65 10.39 -14.68
N VAL A 74 18.32 10.42 -14.71
CA VAL A 74 17.46 11.04 -13.69
C VAL A 74 16.40 10.02 -13.29
N CYS A 75 16.13 9.93 -11.99
CA CYS A 75 15.11 9.04 -11.46
C CYS A 75 13.71 9.52 -11.90
N PRO A 76 12.88 8.66 -12.53
CA PRO A 76 11.56 9.07 -13.00
C PRO A 76 10.55 9.27 -11.85
N LEU A 77 10.85 8.80 -10.64
CA LEU A 77 9.95 8.88 -9.49
C LEU A 77 10.18 10.15 -8.67
N CYS A 78 11.43 10.59 -8.51
CA CYS A 78 11.78 11.73 -7.65
C CYS A 78 12.66 12.79 -8.31
N GLN A 79 12.94 12.64 -9.61
CA GLN A 79 13.67 13.62 -10.43
C GLN A 79 15.08 13.95 -9.93
N ARG A 80 15.66 13.10 -9.05
CA ARG A 80 17.06 13.19 -8.61
C ARG A 80 17.99 12.56 -9.65
N GLU A 81 19.17 13.14 -9.80
CA GLU A 81 20.24 12.57 -10.65
C GLU A 81 20.66 11.19 -10.14
N ILE A 82 20.92 10.27 -11.06
CA ILE A 82 21.35 8.90 -10.77
C ILE A 82 22.86 8.84 -10.89
N SER A 83 23.56 8.94 -9.76
CA SER A 83 25.02 8.78 -9.72
C SER A 83 25.44 7.31 -9.82
N GLU A 84 24.71 6.40 -9.17
CA GLU A 84 24.99 4.97 -9.19
C GLU A 84 23.72 4.12 -9.29
N LYS A 85 23.91 2.90 -9.79
CA LYS A 85 22.86 1.90 -10.07
C LYS A 85 23.27 0.59 -9.41
N ILE A 86 22.47 0.10 -8.48
CA ILE A 86 22.72 -1.12 -7.70
C ILE A 86 21.82 -2.22 -8.24
N LYS A 87 22.39 -3.35 -8.65
CA LYS A 87 21.64 -4.52 -9.08
C LYS A 87 21.21 -5.33 -7.85
N LEU A 88 19.92 -5.61 -7.73
CA LEU A 88 19.36 -6.46 -6.67
C LEU A 88 19.38 -7.91 -7.15
N TYR A 89 19.76 -8.83 -6.27
CA TYR A 89 19.86 -10.28 -6.52
C TYR A 89 18.75 -11.03 -5.79
#